data_AF-A0A1I7FFN7-F1
#
_entry.id   AF-A0A1I7FFN7-F1
#
_cell.length_a   1.000
_cell.length_b   1.000
_cell.length_c   1.000
_cell.angle_alpha   90.00
_cell.angle_beta   90.00
_cell.angle_gamma   90.00
#
_symmetry.space_group_name_H-M   'P 1'
#
loop_
_entity.id
_entity.type
_entity.pdbx_description
1 polymer ?
#
loop_
_entity_poly.entity_id
_entity_poly.type
_entity_poly.pdbx_seq_one_letter_code
_entity_poly.pdbx_strand_id
1 'polypeptide(L)' 'MVLSKGLTGGYLGHAATLATDRVHEAFMGDSPDHAFMHGSTLMSNPMACRVALDSLAVFEEEDYLG' A
#
# COMPACT_ATOMS: atom_id res chain seq x y z
N MET A 1 5.57 8.33 1.62
CA MET A 1 6.18 7.73 0.41
C MET A 1 5.08 7.10 -0.42
N VAL A 2 5.12 7.16 -1.76
CA VAL A 2 4.09 6.57 -2.64
C VAL A 2 4.70 5.46 -3.48
N LEU A 3 4.07 4.28 -3.47
CA LEU A 3 4.49 3.07 -4.17
C LEU A 3 3.40 2.61 -5.15
N SER A 4 3.79 2.05 -6.28
CA SER A 4 2.92 1.45 -7.29
C SER A 4 3.81 0.67 -8.27
N LYS A 5 3.42 0.51 -9.54
CA LYS A 5 4.20 -0.10 -10.64
C LYS A 5 4.84 -1.44 -10.23
N GLY A 6 6.13 -1.42 -9.88
CA GLY A 6 6.88 -2.60 -9.43
C GLY A 6 6.32 -3.26 -8.18
N LEU A 7 5.48 -2.57 -7.39
CA LEU A 7 4.79 -3.13 -6.24
C LEU A 7 4.04 -4.44 -6.57
N THR A 8 3.50 -4.58 -7.78
CA THR A 8 2.78 -5.77 -8.25
C THR A 8 3.45 -6.44 -9.44
N GLY A 9 4.70 -6.09 -9.75
CA GLY A 9 5.39 -6.57 -10.95
C GLY A 9 4.67 -6.21 -12.28
N GLY A 10 3.72 -5.28 -12.27
CA GLY A 10 2.91 -4.94 -13.44
C GLY A 10 1.72 -5.88 -13.73
N TYR A 11 1.45 -6.88 -12.89
CA TYR A 11 0.37 -7.86 -13.13
C TYR A 11 -1.03 -7.33 -12.82
N LEU A 12 -1.16 -6.45 -11.81
CA LEU A 12 -2.44 -5.89 -11.40
C LEU A 12 -2.26 -4.46 -10.87
N GLY A 13 -3.16 -3.55 -11.23
CA GLY A 13 -3.08 -2.16 -10.79
C GLY A 13 -3.24 -2.02 -9.28
N HIS A 14 -2.19 -1.55 -8.60
CA HIS A 14 -2.21 -1.30 -7.16
C HIS A 14 -1.23 -0.18 -6.78
N ALA A 15 -1.53 0.52 -5.68
CA ALA A 15 -0.67 1.55 -5.13
C ALA A 15 -0.82 1.58 -3.61
N ALA A 16 0.24 2.02 -2.93
CA ALA A 16 0.27 2.20 -1.49
C ALA A 16 0.88 3.56 -1.14
N THR A 17 0.27 4.26 -0.19
CA THR A 17 0.82 5.50 0.37
C THR A 17 1.24 5.24 1.80
N LEU A 18 2.54 5.24 2.05
CA LEU A 18 3.12 5.11 3.38
C LEU A 18 3.14 6.47 4.07
N ALA A 19 2.63 6.51 5.30
CA ALA A 19 2.66 7.66 6.19
C ALA A 19 3.62 7.40 7.35
N THR A 20 4.17 8.47 7.92
CA THR A 20 4.88 8.41 9.21
C THR A 20 3.88 8.43 10.35
N ASP A 21 4.25 7.93 11.53
CA ASP A 21 3.41 7.97 12.73
C ASP A 21 2.86 9.37 13.02
N ARG A 22 3.71 10.41 12.93
CA ARG A 22 3.27 11.81 13.12
C ARG A 22 2.11 12.23 12.21
N VAL A 23 2.07 11.72 10.97
CA VAL A 23 1.01 12.01 10.01
C VAL A 23 -0.20 11.13 10.30
N HIS A 24 -0.01 9.85 10.59
CA HIS A 24 -1.08 8.91 10.96
C HIS A 24 -1.84 9.41 12.19
N GLU A 25 -1.14 9.77 13.26
CA GLU A 25 -1.73 10.23 14.51
C GLU A 25 -2.55 11.50 14.36
N ALA A 26 -2.27 12.35 13.36
CA ALA A 26 -3.07 13.53 13.08
C ALA A 26 -4.50 13.20 12.61
N PHE A 27 -4.75 11.95 12.18
CA PHE A 27 -6.06 11.46 11.75
C PHE A 27 -6.71 10.49 12.76
N MET A 28 -6.10 10.30 13.93
CA MET A 28 -6.61 9.42 14.98
C MET A 28 -7.41 10.22 16.02
N GLY A 29 -8.63 9.78 16.34
CA GLY A 29 -9.44 10.36 17.41
C GLY A 29 -10.90 9.89 17.39
N ASP A 30 -11.67 10.30 18.40
CA ASP A 30 -13.04 9.80 18.62
C ASP A 30 -14.12 10.46 17.75
N SER A 31 -13.76 11.56 17.06
CA SER A 31 -14.65 12.24 16.12
C SER A 31 -14.43 11.75 14.69
N PRO A 32 -15.49 11.49 13.91
CA PRO A 32 -15.38 11.22 12.47
C PRO A 32 -14.62 12.32 11.70
N ASP A 33 -14.63 13.57 12.20
CA ASP A 33 -13.93 14.69 11.57
C ASP A 33 -12.39 14.54 11.59
N HIS A 34 -11.85 13.69 12.46
CA HIS A 34 -10.43 13.36 12.46
C HIS A 34 -10.08 12.33 11.37
N ALA A 35 -11.03 11.54 10.87
CA ALA A 35 -10.74 10.48 9.93
C ALA A 35 -10.26 11.02 8.58
N PHE A 36 -9.30 10.30 7.96
CA PHE A 36 -8.93 10.57 6.58
C PHE A 36 -10.01 10.00 5.64
N MET A 37 -10.96 10.86 5.25
CA MET A 37 -12.14 10.50 4.45
C MET A 37 -11.83 10.28 2.97
N HIS A 38 -10.94 9.32 2.68
CA HIS A 38 -10.56 8.93 1.32
C HIS A 38 -10.49 7.41 1.20
N GLY A 39 -11.17 6.87 0.19
CA GLY A 39 -11.11 5.46 -0.15
C GLY A 39 -11.72 5.23 -1.53
N SER A 40 -11.06 4.40 -2.34
CA SER A 40 -11.63 3.92 -3.60
C SER A 40 -12.30 2.56 -3.40
N THR A 41 -13.26 2.21 -4.27
CA THR A 41 -13.98 0.94 -4.19
C THR A 41 -13.07 -0.29 -4.20
N LEU A 42 -11.92 -0.20 -4.89
CA LEU A 42 -10.94 -1.28 -5.00
C LEU A 42 -9.72 -1.09 -4.08
N MET A 43 -9.79 -0.14 -3.14
CA MET A 43 -8.76 0.06 -2.13
C MET A 43 -8.57 -1.24 -1.34
N SER A 44 -7.31 -1.67 -1.21
CA SER A 44 -6.94 -2.92 -0.54
C SER A 44 -7.64 -4.18 -1.10
N ASN A 45 -7.87 -4.22 -2.41
CA ASN A 45 -8.37 -5.43 -3.08
C ASN A 45 -7.48 -6.65 -2.76
N PRO A 46 -8.03 -7.74 -2.19
CA PRO A 46 -7.25 -8.92 -1.79
C PRO A 46 -6.38 -9.53 -2.89
N MET A 47 -6.86 -9.54 -4.14
CA MET A 47 -6.10 -10.05 -5.28
C MET A 47 -4.88 -9.18 -5.55
N ALA A 48 -5.05 -7.85 -5.51
CA ALA A 48 -3.96 -6.91 -5.72
C ALA A 48 -2.93 -6.98 -4.58
N CYS A 49 -3.38 -7.16 -3.34
CA CYS A 49 -2.49 -7.36 -2.20
C CYS A 49 -1.73 -8.68 -2.29
N ARG A 50 -2.36 -9.78 -2.72
CA ARG A 50 -1.65 -11.06 -2.91
C ARG A 50 -0.58 -10.96 -4.00
N VAL A 51 -0.92 -10.37 -5.14
CA VAL A 51 0.04 -10.13 -6.22
C VAL A 51 1.19 -9.23 -5.76
N ALA A 52 0.91 -8.22 -4.93
CA ALA A 52 1.96 -7.36 -4.39
C ALA A 52 2.93 -8.13 -3.48
N LEU A 53 2.42 -8.99 -2.60
CA LEU A 53 3.25 -9.83 -1.74
C LEU A 53 4.11 -10.80 -2.55
N ASP A 54 3.54 -11.44 -3.58
CA ASP A 54 4.30 -12.35 -4.45
C ASP A 54 5.37 -11.61 -5.25
N SER A 55 5.08 -10.38 -5.69
CA SER A 55 6.09 -9.54 -6.33
C SER A 55 7.25 -9.19 -5.39
N LEU A 56 6.97 -8.91 -4.12
CA LEU A 56 8.02 -8.63 -3.13
C LEU A 56 8.84 -9.89 -2.82
N ALA A 57 8.19 -11.05 -2.68
CA ALA A 57 8.87 -12.33 -2.48
C ALA A 57 9.84 -12.65 -3.61
N VAL A 58 9.45 -12.44 -4.87
CA VAL A 58 10.36 -12.61 -6.02
C VAL A 58 11.56 -11.66 -5.94
N PHE A 59 11.36 -10.41 -5.50
CA PHE A 59 12.46 -9.46 -5.33
C PHE A 59 13.48 -9.91 -4.27
N GLU A 60 13.00 -10.54 -3.19
CA GLU A 60 13.81 -11.06 -2.10
C GLU A 60 14.50 -12.39 -2.46
N GLU A 61 13.78 -13.34 -3.07
CA GLU A 61 14.27 -14.68 -3.41
C GLU A 61 15.35 -14.66 -4.50
N GLU A 62 15.20 -13.77 -5.48
CA GLU A 62 16.12 -13.65 -6.62
C GLU A 62 17.19 -12.56 -6.40
N ASP A 63 17.24 -11.95 -5.20
CA ASP A 63 18.21 -10.91 -4.83
C ASP A 63 18.30 -9.75 -5.85
N TYR A 64 17.14 -9.21 -6.24
CA TYR A 64 17.08 -8.15 -7.25
C TYR A 64 17.67 -6.81 -6.78
N LEU A 65 17.91 -6.64 -5.48
CA LEU A 65 18.36 -5.37 -4.89
C LEU A 65 19.80 -5.43 -4.34
N GLY A 66 20.39 -6.61 -4.17
CA GLY A 66 21.77 -6.82 -3.71
C GLY A 66 21.99 -6.70 -2.20
#